data_AF-A0A9W7ADD5-F1
#
_entry.id   AF-A0A9W7ADD5-F1
#
_cell.length_a   1.000
_cell.length_b   1.000
_cell.length_c   1.000
_cell.angle_alpha   90.00
_cell.angle_beta   90.00
_cell.angle_gamma   90.00
#
_symmetry.space_group_name_H-M   'P 1'
#
loop_
_entity.id
_entity.type
_entity.pdbx_description
1 polymer ?
#
loop_
_entity_poly.entity_id
_entity_poly.type
_entity_poly.pdbx_seq_one_letter_code
_entity_poly.pdbx_strand_id
1 'polypeptide(L)'
;MESLGGNDSAVDRALAQSMAFGYYWYVILVYLLSEQAAYHLSELIEDHAFNTYDGFLKKNEEKLKTLPVPDIARKYYEEDNPFLFDLFCTVPEADDEGQFSKRRPKLNSLYDVFVNVRNDEREHWKTLCNLVQYEDMQGPPGGVVGKVEGTAPDEEARLLREAEGGGGIDFKNPFD
;
A
#
# COMPACT_ATOMS: atom_id res chain seq x y z
N MET A 1 4.15 18.74 2.60
CA MET A 1 3.13 19.45 1.81
C MET A 1 2.86 20.87 2.31
N GLU A 2 2.79 21.11 3.63
CA GLU A 2 2.59 22.47 4.18
C GLU A 2 3.66 23.47 3.74
N SER A 3 4.94 23.06 3.73
CA SER A 3 6.06 23.89 3.24
C SER A 3 5.98 24.22 1.74
N LEU A 4 5.08 23.57 0.99
CA LEU A 4 4.83 23.80 -0.43
C LEU A 4 3.56 24.64 -0.66
N GLY A 5 2.96 25.19 0.39
CA GLY A 5 1.76 26.06 0.31
C GLY A 5 0.43 25.33 0.55
N GLY A 6 0.46 24.05 0.96
CA GLY A 6 -0.75 23.28 1.27
C GLY A 6 -1.55 23.77 2.49
N ASN A 7 -1.14 24.88 3.12
CA ASN A 7 -1.76 25.43 4.33
C ASN A 7 -2.15 26.92 4.19
N ASP A 8 -2.09 27.48 2.97
CA ASP A 8 -2.20 28.93 2.76
C ASP A 8 -3.66 29.45 2.86
N SER A 9 -4.65 28.57 2.67
CA SER A 9 -6.07 28.94 2.70
C SER A 9 -6.75 28.63 4.04
N ALA A 10 -7.44 29.61 4.62
CA ALA A 10 -8.24 29.40 5.83
C ALA A 10 -9.45 28.48 5.60
N VAL A 11 -10.02 28.50 4.39
CA VAL A 11 -11.14 27.62 4.01
C VAL A 11 -10.67 26.18 3.90
N ASP A 12 -9.52 25.96 3.28
CA ASP A 12 -8.91 24.64 3.14
C ASP A 12 -8.62 24.03 4.51
N ARG A 13 -8.03 24.82 5.42
CA ARG A 13 -7.81 24.40 6.82
C ARG A 13 -9.10 24.00 7.54
N ALA A 14 -10.15 24.81 7.47
CA ALA A 14 -11.41 24.52 8.15
C ALA A 14 -12.11 23.28 7.59
N LEU A 15 -12.04 23.08 6.27
CA LEU A 15 -12.56 21.89 5.61
C LEU A 15 -11.76 20.65 6.01
N ALA A 16 -10.42 20.72 5.95
CA ALA A 16 -9.54 19.64 6.32
C ALA A 16 -9.73 19.21 7.79
N GLN A 17 -9.86 20.17 8.72
CA GLN A 17 -10.13 19.88 10.12
C GLN A 17 -11.48 19.19 10.33
N SER A 18 -12.53 19.65 9.64
CA SER A 18 -13.87 19.07 9.72
C SER A 18 -13.88 17.64 9.14
N MET A 19 -13.22 17.42 8.01
CA MET A 19 -13.06 16.10 7.40
C MET A 19 -12.26 15.16 8.29
N ALA A 20 -11.16 15.63 8.89
CA ALA A 20 -10.34 14.84 9.80
C ALA A 20 -11.14 14.38 11.03
N PHE A 21 -11.95 15.25 11.62
CA PHE A 21 -12.82 14.90 12.73
C PHE A 21 -13.85 13.82 12.34
N GLY A 22 -14.51 13.98 11.19
CA GLY A 22 -15.48 12.99 10.70
C GLY A 22 -14.84 11.64 10.36
N TYR A 23 -13.69 11.68 9.67
CA TYR A 23 -12.96 10.48 9.26
C TYR A 23 -12.43 9.69 10.47
N TYR A 24 -11.93 10.38 11.50
CA TYR A 24 -11.49 9.74 12.75
C TYR A 24 -12.59 8.86 13.36
N TRP A 25 -13.79 9.41 13.54
CA TRP A 25 -14.91 8.66 14.10
C TRP A 25 -15.39 7.56 13.17
N TYR A 26 -15.38 7.80 11.86
CA TYR A 26 -15.72 6.79 10.87
C TYR A 26 -14.81 5.56 10.96
N VAL A 27 -13.49 5.75 10.98
CA VAL A 27 -12.51 4.64 11.08
C VAL A 27 -12.69 3.88 12.40
N ILE A 28 -12.92 4.57 13.52
CA ILE A 28 -13.19 3.92 14.80
C ILE A 28 -14.42 3.01 14.72
N LEU A 29 -15.52 3.50 14.14
CA LEU A 29 -16.74 2.72 14.02
C LEU A 29 -16.55 1.51 13.10
N VAL A 30 -15.85 1.67 11.98
CA VAL A 30 -15.54 0.55 11.07
C VAL A 30 -14.70 -0.50 11.80
N TYR A 31 -13.65 -0.08 12.50
CA TYR A 31 -12.78 -0.99 13.27
C TYR A 31 -13.54 -1.74 14.37
N LEU A 32 -14.44 -1.07 15.10
CA LEU A 32 -15.27 -1.70 16.13
C LEU A 32 -16.26 -2.73 15.56
N LEU A 33 -16.71 -2.55 14.31
CA LEU A 33 -17.64 -3.48 13.65
C LEU A 33 -16.93 -4.65 12.98
N SER A 34 -15.80 -4.38 12.32
CA SER A 34 -14.96 -5.38 11.67
C SER A 34 -13.54 -4.84 11.49
N GLU A 35 -12.61 -5.47 12.19
CA GLU A 35 -11.17 -5.19 12.07
C GLU A 35 -10.68 -5.46 10.64
N GLN A 36 -11.07 -6.57 10.03
CA GLN A 36 -10.73 -6.92 8.64
C GLN A 36 -11.21 -5.87 7.63
N ALA A 37 -12.42 -5.32 7.83
CA ALA A 37 -12.94 -4.27 6.94
C ALA A 37 -12.16 -2.95 7.10
N ALA A 38 -11.67 -2.65 8.30
CA ALA A 38 -10.85 -1.46 8.55
C ALA A 38 -9.48 -1.57 7.89
N TYR A 39 -8.84 -2.74 7.96
CA TYR A 39 -7.58 -2.97 7.25
C TYR A 39 -7.76 -2.96 5.74
N HIS A 40 -8.79 -3.61 5.21
CA HIS A 40 -9.06 -3.58 3.76
C HIS A 40 -9.38 -2.17 3.25
N LEU A 41 -10.12 -1.37 4.03
CA LEU A 41 -10.32 0.04 3.72
C LEU A 41 -8.97 0.79 3.67
N SER A 42 -8.09 0.52 4.62
CA SER A 42 -6.76 1.14 4.68
C SER A 42 -5.91 0.73 3.46
N GLU A 43 -5.94 -0.55 3.06
CA GLU A 43 -5.26 -1.02 1.83
C GLU A 43 -5.73 -0.26 0.58
N LEU A 44 -7.04 -0.05 0.42
CA LEU A 44 -7.60 0.69 -0.71
C LEU A 44 -7.15 2.15 -0.72
N ILE A 45 -7.03 2.77 0.46
CA ILE A 45 -6.55 4.15 0.59
C ILE A 45 -5.09 4.25 0.18
N GLU A 46 -4.24 3.34 0.66
CA GLU A 46 -2.82 3.33 0.31
C GLU A 46 -2.58 3.04 -1.19
N ASP A 47 -3.33 2.11 -1.79
CA ASP A 47 -3.24 1.84 -3.24
C ASP A 47 -3.67 3.08 -4.06
N HIS A 48 -4.76 3.74 -3.65
CA HIS A 48 -5.18 4.98 -4.29
C HIS A 48 -4.15 6.10 -4.11
N ALA A 49 -3.52 6.22 -2.94
CA ALA A 49 -2.46 7.19 -2.68
C ALA A 49 -1.25 6.94 -3.59
N PHE A 50 -0.79 5.68 -3.70
CA PHE A 50 0.28 5.28 -4.61
C PHE A 50 -0.02 5.72 -6.05
N ASN A 51 -1.21 5.37 -6.56
CA ASN A 51 -1.62 5.68 -7.92
C ASN A 51 -1.71 7.20 -8.17
N THR A 52 -2.15 7.95 -7.16
CA THR A 52 -2.21 9.41 -7.21
C THR A 52 -0.82 10.03 -7.35
N TYR A 53 0.15 9.60 -6.53
CA TYR A 53 1.52 10.08 -6.59
C TYR A 53 2.23 9.64 -7.88
N ASP A 54 2.02 8.41 -8.33
CA ASP A 54 2.59 7.92 -9.58
C ASP A 54 2.08 8.73 -10.79
N GLY A 55 0.78 9.00 -10.83
CA GLY A 55 0.17 9.87 -11.83
C GLY A 55 0.69 11.31 -11.75
N PHE A 56 0.91 11.85 -10.56
CA PHE A 56 1.46 13.19 -10.36
C PHE A 56 2.90 13.31 -10.84
N LEU A 57 3.74 12.32 -10.50
CA LEU A 57 5.14 12.22 -10.93
C LEU A 57 5.24 12.21 -12.45
N LYS A 58 4.48 11.34 -13.13
CA LYS A 58 4.45 11.25 -14.60
C LYS A 58 4.05 12.56 -15.28
N LYS A 59 3.10 13.30 -14.68
CA LYS A 59 2.59 14.56 -15.25
C LYS A 59 3.52 15.76 -15.02
N ASN A 60 4.31 15.74 -13.95
CA ASN A 60 5.08 16.92 -13.49
C ASN A 60 6.58 16.67 -13.40
N GLU A 61 7.09 15.58 -13.97
CA GLU A 61 8.48 15.15 -13.87
C GLU A 61 9.49 16.27 -14.15
N GLU A 62 9.36 16.94 -15.30
CA GLU A 62 10.26 18.02 -15.70
C GLU A 62 10.26 19.18 -14.71
N LYS A 63 9.09 19.56 -14.20
CA LYS A 63 8.95 20.64 -13.23
C LYS A 63 9.52 20.25 -11.87
N LEU A 64 9.27 19.03 -11.41
CA LEU A 64 9.71 18.57 -10.09
C LEU A 64 11.24 18.40 -10.01
N LYS A 65 11.89 18.03 -11.12
CA LYS A 65 13.36 17.92 -11.18
C LYS A 65 14.07 19.27 -11.07
N THR A 66 13.40 20.37 -11.43
CA THR A 66 13.98 21.73 -11.34
C THR A 66 13.79 22.37 -9.98
N LEU A 67 12.90 21.84 -9.15
CA LEU A 67 12.59 22.39 -7.83
C LEU A 67 13.55 21.82 -6.75
N PRO A 68 14.01 22.67 -5.83
CA PRO A 68 14.90 22.24 -4.76
C PRO A 68 14.15 21.34 -3.77
N VAL A 69 14.93 20.48 -3.11
CA VAL A 69 14.44 19.64 -2.01
C VAL A 69 14.07 20.54 -0.82
N PRO A 70 12.86 20.42 -0.25
CA PRO A 70 12.48 21.15 0.96
C PRO A 70 13.31 20.69 2.18
N ASP A 71 13.69 21.62 3.04
CA ASP A 71 14.54 21.34 4.22
C ASP A 71 13.94 20.27 5.14
N ILE A 72 12.61 20.27 5.31
CA ILE A 72 11.91 19.27 6.12
C ILE A 72 12.02 17.85 5.55
N ALA A 73 12.04 17.70 4.23
CA ALA A 73 12.20 16.40 3.58
C ALA A 73 13.64 15.90 3.71
N ARG A 74 14.61 16.81 3.60
CA ARG A 74 16.03 16.50 3.87
C ARG A 74 16.21 16.01 5.31
N LYS A 75 15.59 16.70 6.26
CA LYS A 75 15.60 16.30 7.67
C LYS A 75 14.94 14.94 7.92
N TYR A 76 13.86 14.62 7.22
CA TYR A 76 13.18 13.34 7.41
C TYR A 76 13.94 12.16 6.80
N TYR A 77 14.43 12.29 5.56
CA TYR A 77 15.03 11.19 4.81
C TYR A 77 16.57 11.09 4.91
N GLU A 78 17.28 12.20 5.14
CA GLU A 78 18.75 12.24 5.12
C GLU A 78 19.39 12.44 6.51
N GLU A 79 18.75 13.16 7.44
CA GLU A 79 19.38 13.45 8.74
C GLU A 79 19.50 12.21 9.65
N ASP A 80 20.58 12.18 10.43
CA ASP A 80 21.03 11.08 11.30
C ASP A 80 20.21 10.89 12.58
N ASN A 81 18.97 11.38 12.65
CA ASN A 81 18.10 11.11 13.80
C ASN A 81 17.11 9.98 13.45
N PRO A 82 17.53 8.71 13.59
CA PRO A 82 16.82 7.55 13.03
C PRO A 82 15.43 7.35 13.60
N PHE A 83 15.07 8.03 14.69
CA PHE A 83 13.83 7.76 15.41
C PHE A 83 12.57 7.88 14.55
N LEU A 84 12.48 8.85 13.64
CA LEU A 84 11.27 9.03 12.83
C LEU A 84 11.20 8.02 11.68
N PHE A 85 12.23 7.92 10.86
CA PHE A 85 12.20 7.03 9.69
C PHE A 85 12.16 5.54 10.10
N ASP A 86 12.90 5.15 11.13
CA ASP A 86 12.98 3.76 11.61
C ASP A 86 11.70 3.29 12.32
N LEU A 87 10.86 4.22 12.82
CA LEU A 87 9.59 3.89 13.45
C LEU A 87 8.48 3.64 12.43
N PHE A 88 8.53 4.32 11.27
CA PHE A 88 7.51 4.20 10.22
C PHE A 88 7.87 3.17 9.13
N CYS A 89 9.16 2.93 8.87
CA CYS A 89 9.61 1.85 7.98
C CYS A 89 9.82 0.55 8.76
N THR A 90 8.76 -0.24 8.94
CA THR A 90 8.75 -1.39 9.85
C THR A 90 9.20 -2.72 9.24
N VAL A 91 9.33 -2.81 7.91
CA VAL A 91 9.73 -4.05 7.23
C VAL A 91 11.12 -3.84 6.63
N PRO A 92 12.20 -4.35 7.25
CA PRO A 92 13.49 -4.35 6.62
C PRO A 92 13.40 -5.29 5.40
N GLU A 93 13.42 -4.72 4.19
CA GLU A 93 13.59 -5.51 2.97
C GLU A 93 15.08 -5.84 2.82
N ALA A 94 15.36 -7.10 2.53
CA ALA A 94 16.70 -7.49 2.12
C ALA A 94 16.96 -6.90 0.73
N ASP A 95 18.12 -6.27 0.56
CA ASP A 95 18.61 -5.94 -0.79
C ASP A 95 18.83 -7.21 -1.62
N ASP A 96 19.16 -7.05 -2.91
CA ASP A 96 19.45 -8.16 -3.83
C ASP A 96 20.57 -9.10 -3.34
N GLU A 97 21.32 -8.69 -2.31
CA GLU A 97 22.42 -9.41 -1.65
C GLU A 97 22.04 -10.00 -0.28
N GLY A 98 20.78 -9.89 0.16
CA GLY A 98 20.30 -10.46 1.42
C GLY A 98 20.57 -9.59 2.65
N GLN A 99 21.04 -8.35 2.46
CA GLN A 99 21.40 -7.42 3.52
C GLN A 99 20.23 -6.47 3.82
N PHE A 100 19.85 -6.43 5.10
CA PHE A 100 18.85 -5.50 5.62
C PHE A 100 19.51 -4.13 5.81
N SER A 101 19.68 -3.38 4.72
CA SER A 101 20.21 -2.02 4.78
C SER A 101 19.08 -1.02 5.01
N LYS A 102 19.24 -0.15 6.02
CA LYS A 102 18.30 0.97 6.25
C LYS A 102 18.35 1.87 5.02
N ARG A 103 17.28 1.86 4.22
CA ARG A 103 17.19 2.68 3.01
C ARG A 103 17.31 4.15 3.40
N ARG A 104 18.43 4.78 3.05
CA ARG A 104 18.62 6.22 3.17
C ARG A 104 18.69 6.83 1.77
N PRO A 105 17.54 7.19 1.20
CA PRO A 105 17.53 7.74 -0.15
C PRO A 105 18.18 9.13 -0.13
N LYS A 106 19.12 9.36 -1.05
CA LYS A 106 19.69 10.69 -1.28
C LYS A 106 18.71 11.52 -2.11
N LEU A 107 18.44 12.74 -1.68
CA LEU A 107 17.51 13.66 -2.32
C LEU A 107 18.28 14.74 -3.10
N ASN A 108 18.17 14.73 -4.42
CA ASN A 108 18.77 15.75 -5.29
C ASN A 108 17.74 16.80 -5.73
N SER A 109 16.48 16.40 -5.86
CA SER A 109 15.39 17.25 -6.34
C SER A 109 14.07 16.96 -5.63
N LEU A 110 13.10 17.86 -5.75
CA LEU A 110 11.75 17.62 -5.23
C LEU A 110 11.11 16.37 -5.85
N TYR A 111 11.48 16.02 -7.09
CA TYR A 111 11.06 14.76 -7.72
C TYR A 111 11.43 13.54 -6.86
N ASP A 112 12.65 13.49 -6.33
CA ASP A 112 13.12 12.38 -5.50
C ASP A 112 12.32 12.26 -4.20
N VAL A 113 11.88 13.40 -3.64
CA VAL A 113 11.00 13.42 -2.47
C VAL A 113 9.66 12.75 -2.79
N PHE A 114 9.01 13.13 -3.89
CA PHE A 114 7.74 12.53 -4.28
C PHE A 114 7.88 11.05 -4.68
N VAL A 115 9.02 10.64 -5.24
CA VAL A 115 9.32 9.22 -5.49
C VAL A 115 9.41 8.45 -4.17
N ASN A 116 10.07 9.01 -3.16
CA ASN A 116 10.14 8.37 -1.84
C ASN A 116 8.78 8.30 -1.18
N VAL A 117 8.01 9.40 -1.13
CA VAL A 117 6.63 9.40 -0.62
C VAL A 117 5.78 8.32 -1.30
N ARG A 118 5.81 8.24 -2.64
CA ARG A 118 5.09 7.18 -3.37
C ARG A 118 5.54 5.77 -2.94
N ASN A 119 6.84 5.56 -2.73
CA ASN A 119 7.35 4.26 -2.30
C ASN A 119 6.96 3.95 -0.85
N ASP A 120 6.93 4.96 0.03
CA ASP A 120 6.47 4.82 1.41
C ASP A 120 5.01 4.33 1.44
N GLU A 121 4.11 4.87 0.59
CA GLU A 121 2.72 4.37 0.50
C GLU A 121 2.65 2.89 0.06
N ARG A 122 3.60 2.43 -0.76
CA ARG A 122 3.71 1.01 -1.14
C ARG A 122 4.19 0.14 0.03
N GLU A 123 5.07 0.66 0.89
CA GLU A 123 5.52 -0.01 2.10
C GLU A 123 4.39 -0.06 3.16
N HIS A 124 3.61 1.01 3.28
CA HIS A 124 2.39 1.05 4.11
C HIS A 124 1.40 -0.03 3.66
N TRP A 125 1.11 -0.10 2.36
CA TRP A 125 0.24 -1.13 1.80
C TRP A 125 0.73 -2.55 2.10
N LYS A 126 2.03 -2.84 1.87
CA LYS A 126 2.63 -4.16 2.19
C LYS A 126 2.48 -4.51 3.67
N THR A 127 2.69 -3.53 4.55
CA THR A 127 2.58 -3.73 5.99
C THR A 127 1.14 -4.06 6.40
N LEU A 128 0.15 -3.36 5.83
CA LEU A 128 -1.27 -3.63 6.05
C LEU A 128 -1.67 -5.02 5.57
N CYS A 129 -1.24 -5.43 4.37
CA CYS A 129 -1.52 -6.77 3.86
C CYS A 129 -0.93 -7.87 4.76
N ASN A 130 0.28 -7.66 5.30
CA ASN A 130 0.87 -8.60 6.24
C ASN A 130 0.03 -8.72 7.52
N LEU A 131 -0.47 -7.61 8.07
CA LEU A 131 -1.30 -7.63 9.28
C LEU A 131 -2.62 -8.40 9.06
N VAL A 132 -3.27 -8.19 7.92
CA VAL A 132 -4.49 -8.95 7.55
C VAL A 132 -4.18 -10.46 7.47
N GLN A 133 -3.07 -10.83 6.83
CA GLN A 133 -2.67 -12.24 6.69
C GLN A 133 -2.23 -12.88 8.02
N TYR A 134 -1.67 -12.11 8.96
CA TYR A 134 -1.31 -12.61 10.29
C TYR A 134 -2.55 -12.94 11.14
N GLU A 135 -3.67 -12.23 10.97
CA GLU A 135 -4.93 -12.56 11.64
C GLU A 135 -5.55 -13.85 11.09
N ASP A 136 -5.51 -14.04 9.77
CA ASP A 136 -5.99 -15.26 9.12
C ASP A 136 -5.13 -16.50 9.48
N MET A 137 -3.87 -16.30 9.91
CA MET A 137 -2.96 -17.36 10.35
C MET A 137 -3.01 -17.69 11.85
N GLN A 138 -3.96 -17.16 12.65
CA GLN A 138 -4.20 -17.64 14.03
C GLN A 138 -4.89 -19.03 14.09
N GLY A 139 -4.44 -19.97 13.25
CA GLY A 139 -4.52 -21.41 13.52
C GLY A 139 -3.47 -21.82 14.58
N PRO A 140 -3.59 -23.02 15.19
CA PRO A 140 -2.82 -23.39 16.38
C PRO A 140 -1.29 -23.34 16.15
N PRO A 141 -0.50 -23.11 17.21
CA PRO A 141 0.90 -22.72 17.08
C PRO A 141 1.75 -23.91 16.65
N GLY A 142 2.46 -23.77 15.53
CA GLY A 142 3.53 -24.70 15.16
C GLY A 142 3.50 -25.10 13.69
N GLY A 143 4.07 -24.27 12.83
CA GLY A 143 4.35 -24.64 11.45
C GLY A 143 4.93 -23.48 10.68
N VAL A 144 6.26 -23.43 10.59
CA VAL A 144 6.95 -22.65 9.56
C VAL A 144 6.55 -23.27 8.23
N VAL A 145 5.64 -22.65 7.47
CA VAL A 145 5.28 -23.11 6.13
C VAL A 145 6.01 -22.24 5.12
N GLY A 146 7.04 -22.84 4.53
CA GLY A 146 7.81 -22.24 3.46
C GLY A 146 7.00 -22.05 2.18
N LYS A 147 7.46 -21.07 1.40
CA LYS A 147 7.35 -20.94 -0.06
C LYS A 147 6.10 -21.56 -0.69
N VAL A 148 5.16 -20.70 -1.07
CA VAL A 148 4.07 -21.05 -1.97
C VAL A 148 4.66 -21.54 -3.28
N GLU A 149 4.71 -22.86 -3.49
CA GLU A 149 4.92 -23.45 -4.80
C GLU A 149 3.61 -23.25 -5.58
N GLY A 150 3.71 -22.50 -6.67
CA GLY A 150 2.61 -22.38 -7.63
C GLY A 150 2.24 -23.76 -8.15
N THR A 151 0.94 -24.05 -8.13
CA THR A 151 0.37 -25.25 -8.73
C THR A 151 0.85 -25.36 -10.18
N ALA A 152 1.47 -26.50 -10.48
CA ALA A 152 2.08 -26.74 -11.76
C ALA A 152 1.02 -26.76 -12.89
N PRO A 153 1.35 -26.25 -14.09
CA PRO A 153 0.40 -26.06 -15.20
C PRO A 153 -0.18 -27.36 -15.79
N ASP A 154 0.23 -28.52 -15.29
CA ASP A 154 -0.24 -29.83 -15.74
C ASP A 154 -1.54 -30.29 -15.06
N GLU A 155 -1.84 -29.81 -13.85
CA GLU A 155 -3.06 -30.18 -13.12
C GLU A 155 -4.30 -29.43 -13.66
N GLU A 156 -4.14 -28.14 -13.99
CA GLU A 156 -5.19 -27.31 -14.59
C GLU A 156 -5.58 -27.82 -15.98
N ALA A 157 -4.60 -28.26 -16.77
CA ALA A 157 -4.81 -28.87 -18.09
C ALA A 157 -5.52 -30.24 -18.02
N ARG A 158 -5.35 -30.97 -16.90
CA ARG A 158 -6.02 -32.25 -16.67
C ARG A 158 -7.50 -32.07 -16.31
N LEU A 159 -7.82 -31.08 -15.49
CA LEU A 159 -9.20 -30.76 -15.08
C LEU A 159 -10.04 -30.23 -16.27
N LEU A 160 -9.43 -29.45 -17.17
CA LEU A 160 -10.12 -28.97 -18.39
C LEU A 160 -10.44 -30.11 -19.36
N ARG A 161 -9.60 -31.15 -19.46
CA ARG A 161 -9.88 -32.33 -20.30
C ARG A 161 -10.98 -33.24 -19.73
N GLU A 162 -11.13 -33.30 -18.41
CA GLU A 162 -12.22 -34.05 -17.78
C GLU A 162 -13.57 -33.34 -17.91
N ALA A 163 -13.59 -32.00 -18.00
CA ALA A 163 -14.81 -31.20 -18.19
C ALA A 163 -15.39 -31.27 -19.62
N GLU A 164 -14.55 -31.46 -20.65
CA GLU A 164 -15.01 -31.53 -22.05
C GLU A 164 -15.53 -32.92 -22.47
N GLY A 165 -15.40 -33.95 -21.62
CA GLY A 165 -15.72 -35.35 -21.96
C GLY A 165 -17.10 -35.86 -21.52
N GLY A 166 -17.91 -35.09 -20.81
CA GLY A 166 -19.08 -35.61 -20.08
C GLY A 166 -20.43 -35.02 -20.50
N GLY A 167 -21.15 -35.72 -21.38
CA GLY A 167 -22.62 -35.90 -21.32
C GLY A 167 -23.51 -34.65 -21.43
N GLY A 168 -24.13 -34.46 -22.60
CA GLY A 168 -25.18 -33.46 -22.82
C GLY A 168 -26.33 -33.55 -21.82
N ILE A 169 -26.70 -32.39 -21.27
CA ILE A 169 -27.85 -32.22 -20.37
C ILE A 169 -28.89 -31.39 -21.11
N ASP A 170 -30.03 -31.99 -21.39
CA ASP A 170 -31.19 -31.40 -22.07
C ASP A 170 -31.87 -30.38 -21.13
N PHE A 171 -31.80 -29.10 -21.48
CA PHE A 171 -32.45 -28.01 -20.73
C PHE A 171 -33.88 -27.80 -21.26
N LYS A 172 -34.88 -28.37 -20.58
CA LYS A 172 -36.28 -27.95 -20.75
C LYS A 172 -36.47 -26.55 -20.14
N ASN A 173 -36.84 -25.58 -20.99
CA ASN A 173 -37.23 -24.24 -20.57
C ASN A 173 -38.53 -24.26 -19.74
N PRO A 174 -38.61 -23.56 -18.60
CA PRO A 174 -39.84 -23.47 -17.80
C PRO A 174 -40.73 -22.26 -18.19
N PHE A 175 -40.64 -21.76 -19.42
CA PHE A 175 -41.55 -20.75 -19.95
C PHE A 175 -42.02 -21.16 -21.35
N ASP A 176 -43.01 -22.03 -21.39
CA ASP A 176 -44.09 -22.13 -22.39
C ASP A 176 -45.23 -22.98 -21.81
#